data_AF-A0A6M3K2F3-F1
#
_entry.id   AF-A0A6M3K2F3-F1
#
_cell.length_a   1.000
_cell.length_b   1.000
_cell.length_c   1.000
_cell.angle_alpha   90.00
_cell.angle_beta   90.00
_cell.angle_gamma   90.00
#
_symmetry.space_group_name_H-M   'P 1'
#
loop_
_entity.id
_entity.type
_entity.pdbx_description
1 polymer ?
#
loop_
_entity_poly.entity_id
_entity_poly.type
_entity_poly.pdbx_seq_one_letter_code
_entity_poly.pdbx_strand_id
1 'polypeptide(L)'
;MRRTFVPPSGDPSCKLAGCGEQPGYHEVRARPPKPFVGPAGQGLDDCLIMTKIPRSSIYLTNVIKDLDAPLKHYIDIDTRGKWNIHPEGYEYIKELGNEIKNLNLNCMVAFGNIALLALCNRVGITKWRGSVLESTLIPGLKVVPTFHPATFIPPKFNFLNKPLICEDLLRAKYEATFKDIHRTARNVTVHPSFDYSIKALEHCFELGLRGQIIGIDIEVINREVDCISFGWSPTESISIPFRDNRGDYFDVEQELAIMRMVAKIIQDKKIAKVGASFIFDTQFLLHKYGINPRGSLHCTQIAQKISFPDFPAGLDAVTTMHTDIPYYKADGKQWMKMGGGTWEQWWN
;
A
#
# COMPACT_ATOMS: atom_id res chain seq x y z
N MET A 1 21.75 14.87 30.05
CA MET A 1 20.76 15.92 29.70
C MET A 1 20.96 16.25 28.23
N ARG A 2 19.93 16.05 27.39
CA ARG A 2 19.99 16.31 25.93
C ARG A 2 20.00 17.82 25.71
N ARG A 3 21.02 18.35 25.03
CA ARG A 3 21.21 19.82 24.92
C ARG A 3 20.24 20.46 23.95
N THR A 4 19.89 19.71 22.91
CA THR A 4 19.05 20.18 21.80
C THR A 4 17.69 19.50 21.77
N PHE A 5 17.20 19.05 22.93
CA PHE A 5 15.91 18.37 23.05
C PHE A 5 14.75 19.24 22.54
N VAL A 6 13.92 18.64 21.70
CA VAL A 6 12.67 19.23 21.20
C VAL A 6 11.51 18.36 21.68
N PRO A 7 10.66 18.86 22.60
CA PRO A 7 9.50 18.12 23.05
C PRO A 7 8.47 17.99 21.93
N PRO A 8 7.55 17.01 22.01
CA PRO A 8 6.38 16.99 21.15
C PRO A 8 5.49 18.24 21.36
N SER A 9 4.61 18.51 20.40
CA SER A 9 3.69 19.65 20.45
C SER A 9 2.30 19.26 19.96
N GLY A 10 1.29 19.74 20.67
CA GLY A 10 -0.13 19.53 20.33
C GLY A 10 -0.91 19.10 21.57
N ASP A 11 -2.23 19.04 21.45
CA ASP A 11 -3.10 18.57 22.52
C ASP A 11 -2.98 17.04 22.67
N PRO A 12 -2.60 16.49 23.84
CA PRO A 12 -2.53 15.03 24.07
C PRO A 12 -3.86 14.29 23.87
N SER A 13 -4.99 15.00 23.86
CA SER A 13 -6.32 14.44 23.60
C SER A 13 -6.64 14.26 22.11
N CYS A 14 -5.76 14.72 21.21
CA CYS A 14 -5.93 14.55 19.76
C CYS A 14 -6.09 13.08 19.39
N LYS A 15 -6.90 12.82 18.35
CA LYS A 15 -7.08 11.47 17.76
C LYS A 15 -6.10 11.16 16.63
N LEU A 16 -5.44 12.20 16.12
CA LEU A 16 -4.44 12.15 15.07
C LEU A 16 -3.10 12.64 15.61
N ALA A 17 -2.03 11.88 15.34
CA ALA A 17 -0.66 12.31 15.58
C ALA A 17 0.17 12.24 14.29
N GLY A 18 1.32 12.92 14.27
CA GLY A 18 2.29 12.87 13.19
C GLY A 18 3.72 12.74 13.73
N CYS A 19 4.51 11.87 13.12
CA CYS A 19 5.88 11.56 13.51
C CYS A 19 6.86 11.84 12.38
N GLY A 20 7.82 12.73 12.61
CA GLY A 20 8.96 12.96 11.71
C GLY A 20 10.22 12.20 12.12
N GLU A 21 11.34 12.54 11.50
CA GLU A 21 12.63 11.86 11.70
C GLU A 21 13.37 12.35 12.95
N GLN A 22 13.79 13.61 12.94
CA GLN A 22 14.66 14.26 13.90
C GLN A 22 14.38 15.78 13.86
N PRO A 23 14.46 16.53 14.97
CA PRO A 23 14.36 17.99 14.91
C PRO A 23 15.50 18.60 14.10
N GLY A 24 15.21 19.69 13.38
CA GLY A 24 16.20 20.51 12.71
C GLY A 24 16.64 21.71 13.56
N TYR A 25 17.52 22.53 12.99
CA TYR A 25 18.08 23.70 13.65
C TYR A 25 17.01 24.73 14.07
N HIS A 26 15.96 24.91 13.27
CA HIS A 26 14.87 25.84 13.57
C HIS A 26 14.03 25.35 14.75
N GLU A 27 13.77 24.05 14.83
CA GLU A 27 13.02 23.40 15.92
C GLU A 27 13.72 23.57 17.27
N VAL A 28 15.05 23.41 17.31
CA VAL A 28 15.88 23.58 18.51
C VAL A 28 15.96 25.06 18.95
N ARG A 29 16.02 25.99 17.99
CA ARG A 29 16.12 27.43 18.27
C ARG A 29 14.81 28.10 18.60
N ALA A 30 13.68 27.47 18.30
CA ALA A 30 12.37 27.98 18.67
C ALA A 30 12.28 28.20 20.20
N ARG A 31 11.43 29.14 20.60
CA ARG A 31 11.20 29.51 22.00
C ARG A 31 9.69 29.53 22.26
N PRO A 32 9.13 28.49 22.90
CA PRO A 32 9.79 27.23 23.31
C PRO A 32 10.21 26.34 22.11
N PRO A 33 11.17 25.41 22.27
CA PRO A 33 11.51 24.42 21.25
C PRO A 33 10.27 23.64 20.81
N LYS A 34 10.09 23.45 19.50
CA LYS A 34 8.85 22.91 18.94
C LYS A 34 9.13 22.19 17.61
N PRO A 35 8.52 21.02 17.34
CA PRO A 35 8.75 20.27 16.12
C PRO A 35 8.03 20.92 14.93
N PHE A 36 8.57 20.67 13.73
CA PHE A 36 8.01 21.15 12.45
C PHE A 36 7.77 22.67 12.42
N VAL A 37 8.81 23.47 12.65
CA VAL A 37 8.76 24.94 12.56
C VAL A 37 9.68 25.52 11.47
N GLY A 38 10.64 24.72 10.99
CA GLY A 38 11.48 25.09 9.85
C GLY A 38 10.76 24.98 8.50
N PRO A 39 11.50 25.06 7.37
CA PRO A 39 10.92 25.00 6.03
C PRO A 39 10.05 23.75 5.77
N ALA A 40 10.48 22.58 6.25
CA ALA A 40 9.67 21.35 6.14
C ALA A 40 8.39 21.44 6.99
N GLY A 41 8.44 22.12 8.13
CA GLY A 41 7.28 22.40 8.97
C GLY A 41 6.28 23.34 8.30
N GLN A 42 6.76 24.38 7.63
CA GLN A 42 5.91 25.28 6.82
C GLN A 42 5.27 24.53 5.64
N GLY A 43 6.03 23.66 4.98
CA GLY A 43 5.48 22.76 3.96
C GLY A 43 4.40 21.84 4.54
N LEU A 44 4.58 21.31 5.75
CA LEU A 44 3.55 20.54 6.44
C LEU A 44 2.32 21.41 6.74
N ASP A 45 2.50 22.64 7.19
CA ASP A 45 1.40 23.57 7.46
C ASP A 45 0.55 23.83 6.21
N ASP A 46 1.19 24.03 5.05
CA ASP A 46 0.47 24.14 3.77
C ASP A 46 -0.40 22.90 3.51
N CYS A 47 0.15 21.70 3.69
CA CYS A 47 -0.60 20.45 3.49
C CYS A 47 -1.75 20.30 4.50
N LEU A 48 -1.53 20.67 5.76
CA LEU A 48 -2.57 20.66 6.80
C LEU A 48 -3.71 21.64 6.46
N ILE A 49 -3.39 22.83 5.95
CA ILE A 49 -4.38 23.80 5.48
C ILE A 49 -5.18 23.23 4.30
N MET A 50 -4.51 22.68 3.28
CA MET A 50 -5.16 22.09 2.10
C MET A 50 -6.10 20.92 2.45
N THR A 51 -5.76 20.16 3.50
CA THR A 51 -6.55 19.00 3.97
C THR A 51 -7.53 19.34 5.08
N LYS A 52 -7.62 20.62 5.45
CA LYS A 52 -8.49 21.15 6.51
C LYS A 52 -8.26 20.41 7.84
N ILE A 53 -6.99 20.18 8.20
CA ILE A 53 -6.58 19.65 9.49
C ILE A 53 -6.01 20.82 10.29
N PRO A 54 -6.74 21.37 11.28
CA PRO A 54 -6.17 22.37 12.17
C PRO A 54 -4.89 21.86 12.82
N ARG A 55 -3.81 22.67 12.84
CA ARG A 55 -2.56 22.26 13.50
C ARG A 55 -2.77 21.94 14.99
N SER A 56 -3.76 22.55 15.63
CA SER A 56 -4.16 22.27 17.02
C SER A 56 -4.81 20.89 17.20
N SER A 57 -5.35 20.28 16.15
CA SER A 57 -6.01 18.96 16.19
C SER A 57 -5.09 17.82 15.77
N ILE A 58 -3.77 18.06 15.69
CA ILE A 58 -2.76 17.05 15.42
C ILE A 58 -1.63 17.16 16.43
N TYR A 59 -1.27 16.03 17.04
CA TYR A 59 -0.12 15.93 17.93
C TYR A 59 1.15 15.64 17.13
N LEU A 60 2.15 16.50 17.17
CA LEU A 60 3.37 16.38 16.35
C LEU A 60 4.59 16.03 17.20
N THR A 61 5.35 15.04 16.74
CA THR A 61 6.55 14.53 17.40
C THR A 61 7.57 14.04 16.37
N ASN A 62 8.75 13.60 16.82
CA ASN A 62 9.77 12.94 16.00
C ASN A 62 10.19 11.62 16.62
N VAL A 63 10.80 10.72 15.83
CA VAL A 63 11.44 9.51 16.36
C VAL A 63 12.60 9.91 17.25
N ILE A 64 13.60 10.61 16.71
CA ILE A 64 14.72 11.16 17.47
C ILE A 64 14.29 12.52 18.04
N LYS A 65 14.55 12.76 19.33
CA LYS A 65 14.02 13.92 20.07
C LYS A 65 15.00 15.07 20.22
N ASP A 66 16.20 14.97 19.66
CA ASP A 66 17.22 16.02 19.71
C ASP A 66 18.07 16.03 18.43
N LEU A 67 18.97 17.00 18.37
CA LEU A 67 19.94 17.23 17.30
C LEU A 67 21.38 17.16 17.86
N ASP A 68 21.64 16.37 18.90
CA ASP A 68 22.96 16.28 19.53
C ASP A 68 23.95 15.52 18.61
N ALA A 69 23.46 14.59 17.79
CA ALA A 69 24.22 13.89 16.73
C ALA A 69 23.42 13.82 15.41
N PRO A 70 24.08 13.60 14.25
CA PRO A 70 23.37 13.45 12.98
C PRO A 70 22.52 12.17 12.98
N LEU A 71 21.37 12.18 12.29
CA LEU A 71 20.42 11.06 12.20
C LEU A 71 21.09 9.68 12.00
N LYS A 72 22.09 9.58 11.11
CA LYS A 72 22.82 8.33 10.82
C LYS A 72 23.54 7.70 12.03
N HIS A 73 23.81 8.48 13.07
CA HIS A 73 24.36 7.98 14.34
C HIS A 73 23.34 7.13 15.09
N TYR A 74 22.05 7.43 14.93
CA TYR A 74 20.96 6.72 15.59
C TYR A 74 20.34 5.65 14.68
N ILE A 75 19.99 6.04 13.46
CA ILE A 75 19.30 5.20 12.48
C ILE A 75 19.88 5.50 11.10
N ASP A 76 20.45 4.47 10.47
CA ASP A 76 20.97 4.55 9.10
C ASP A 76 20.14 3.68 8.16
N ILE A 77 19.81 4.22 6.99
CA ILE A 77 19.09 3.52 5.93
C ILE A 77 19.81 3.82 4.62
N ASP A 78 20.38 2.79 4.00
CA ASP A 78 21.10 2.92 2.74
C ASP A 78 20.14 3.06 1.53
N THR A 79 20.72 3.38 0.37
CA THR A 79 19.96 3.55 -0.88
C THR A 79 19.30 2.27 -1.40
N ARG A 80 19.74 1.10 -0.92
CA ARG A 80 19.19 -0.22 -1.26
C ARG A 80 18.11 -0.66 -0.26
N GLY A 81 17.85 0.14 0.78
CA GLY A 81 16.89 -0.15 1.84
C GLY A 81 17.41 -1.08 2.93
N LYS A 82 18.73 -1.34 3.01
CA LYS A 82 19.30 -1.94 4.22
C LYS A 82 19.32 -0.89 5.31
N TRP A 83 19.05 -1.30 6.54
CA TRP A 83 18.97 -0.39 7.67
C TRP A 83 19.67 -0.97 8.89
N ASN A 84 20.13 -0.07 9.75
CA ASN A 84 20.70 -0.38 11.06
C ASN A 84 20.19 0.63 12.07
N ILE A 85 19.84 0.16 13.26
CA ILE A 85 19.43 1.01 14.39
C ILE A 85 20.48 0.82 15.48
N HIS A 86 21.14 1.91 15.87
CA HIS A 86 22.10 1.90 16.97
C HIS A 86 21.37 1.80 18.32
N PRO A 87 22.04 1.32 19.40
CA PRO A 87 21.43 1.21 20.73
C PRO A 87 20.75 2.50 21.20
N GLU A 88 21.38 3.65 20.96
CA GLU A 88 20.81 4.97 21.28
C GLU A 88 19.51 5.24 20.48
N GLY A 89 19.45 4.82 19.21
CA GLY A 89 18.26 4.91 18.38
C GLY A 89 17.10 4.06 18.93
N TYR A 90 17.39 2.86 19.44
CA TYR A 90 16.39 2.02 20.09
C TYR A 90 15.79 2.68 21.35
N GLU A 91 16.60 3.40 22.13
CA GLU A 91 16.10 4.14 23.29
C GLU A 91 15.10 5.24 22.87
N TYR A 92 15.36 5.96 21.77
CA TYR A 92 14.39 6.93 21.23
C TYR A 92 13.10 6.27 20.72
N ILE A 93 13.20 5.11 20.05
CA ILE A 93 12.02 4.37 19.58
C ILE A 93 11.18 3.88 20.77
N LYS A 94 11.84 3.42 21.85
CA LYS A 94 11.18 3.02 23.09
C LYS A 94 10.52 4.20 23.79
N GLU A 95 11.18 5.34 23.85
CA GLU A 95 10.62 6.59 24.37
C GLU A 95 9.40 7.04 23.56
N LEU A 96 9.47 6.98 22.22
CA LEU A 96 8.34 7.24 21.34
C LEU A 96 7.17 6.27 21.61
N GLY A 97 7.45 4.98 21.80
CA GLY A 97 6.43 4.00 22.17
C GLY A 97 5.73 4.36 23.48
N ASN A 98 6.50 4.74 24.52
CA ASN A 98 5.94 5.19 25.80
C ASN A 98 5.12 6.47 25.67
N GLU A 99 5.58 7.44 24.88
CA GLU A 99 4.85 8.67 24.57
C GLU A 99 3.50 8.35 23.95
N ILE A 100 3.48 7.57 22.86
CA ILE A 100 2.27 7.21 22.11
C ILE A 100 1.31 6.40 22.99
N LYS A 101 1.81 5.48 23.82
CA LYS A 101 0.99 4.65 24.72
C LYS A 101 0.16 5.48 25.70
N ASN A 102 0.65 6.65 26.09
CA ASN A 102 -0.05 7.58 26.98
C ASN A 102 -1.07 8.46 26.24
N LEU A 103 -1.12 8.41 24.91
CA LEU A 103 -2.08 9.14 24.09
C LEU A 103 -3.24 8.24 23.69
N ASN A 104 -4.46 8.78 23.66
CA ASN A 104 -5.64 8.06 23.21
C ASN A 104 -5.87 8.27 21.70
N LEU A 105 -4.87 7.90 20.91
CA LEU A 105 -4.84 8.06 19.45
C LEU A 105 -5.68 7.01 18.74
N ASN A 106 -6.25 7.42 17.60
CA ASN A 106 -6.90 6.53 16.65
C ASN A 106 -6.00 6.27 15.43
N CYS A 107 -5.23 7.27 15.00
CA CYS A 107 -4.33 7.17 13.85
C CYS A 107 -3.07 8.02 14.05
N MET A 108 -1.96 7.56 13.47
CA MET A 108 -0.70 8.28 13.42
C MET A 108 -0.21 8.40 11.98
N VAL A 109 0.41 9.52 11.63
CA VAL A 109 1.05 9.74 10.33
C VAL A 109 2.55 9.53 10.48
N ALA A 110 3.14 8.68 9.64
CA ALA A 110 4.59 8.47 9.61
C ALA A 110 5.20 9.26 8.45
N PHE A 111 5.88 10.37 8.74
CA PHE A 111 6.52 11.22 7.73
C PHE A 111 7.91 10.68 7.38
N GLY A 112 8.03 10.00 6.25
CA GLY A 112 9.30 9.48 5.72
C GLY A 112 9.70 8.11 6.23
N ASN A 113 10.88 7.64 5.77
CA ASN A 113 11.36 6.27 6.03
C ASN A 113 11.69 6.03 7.51
N ILE A 114 12.23 7.01 8.23
CA ILE A 114 12.62 6.85 9.64
C ILE A 114 11.40 6.60 10.52
N ALA A 115 10.35 7.42 10.36
CA ALA A 115 9.09 7.23 11.07
C ALA A 115 8.40 5.92 10.68
N LEU A 116 8.40 5.56 9.39
CA LEU A 116 7.87 4.27 8.92
C LEU A 116 8.61 3.08 9.55
N LEU A 117 9.95 3.14 9.62
CA LEU A 117 10.76 2.09 10.22
C LEU A 117 10.47 1.98 11.71
N ALA A 118 10.49 3.10 12.44
CA ALA A 118 10.24 3.10 13.88
C ALA A 118 8.83 2.61 14.25
N LEU A 119 7.81 3.04 13.50
CA LEU A 119 6.41 2.77 13.83
C LEU A 119 5.87 1.44 13.29
N CYS A 120 6.40 0.95 12.17
CA CYS A 120 5.88 -0.22 11.45
C CYS A 120 6.93 -1.30 11.13
N ASN A 121 8.21 -1.10 11.46
CA ASN A 121 9.32 -1.96 11.08
C ASN A 121 9.39 -2.24 9.56
N ARG A 122 9.14 -1.22 8.74
CA ARG A 122 9.14 -1.29 7.27
C ARG A 122 10.04 -0.21 6.67
N VAL A 123 10.54 -0.45 5.46
CA VAL A 123 11.34 0.52 4.67
C VAL A 123 10.84 0.63 3.24
N GLY A 124 11.11 1.78 2.62
CA GLY A 124 10.69 2.08 1.25
C GLY A 124 9.40 2.87 1.22
N ILE A 125 9.44 4.11 1.70
CA ILE A 125 8.28 5.00 1.82
C ILE A 125 7.49 5.14 0.51
N THR A 126 8.16 5.14 -0.64
CA THR A 126 7.55 5.20 -1.96
C THR A 126 6.59 4.04 -2.23
N LYS A 127 6.82 2.88 -1.60
CA LYS A 127 5.97 1.69 -1.69
C LYS A 127 4.81 1.77 -0.69
N TRP A 128 5.13 2.13 0.54
CA TRP A 128 4.20 2.02 1.66
C TRP A 128 3.25 3.20 1.82
N ARG A 129 3.59 4.38 1.27
CA ARG A 129 2.80 5.61 1.45
C ARG A 129 1.31 5.39 1.20
N GLY A 130 0.50 5.99 2.03
CA GLY A 130 -0.97 5.89 2.05
C GLY A 130 -1.54 4.55 2.48
N SER A 131 -0.76 3.48 2.62
CA SER A 131 -1.28 2.25 3.22
C SER A 131 -1.73 2.53 4.65
N VAL A 132 -2.92 2.12 5.04
CA VAL A 132 -3.25 2.04 6.48
C VAL A 132 -2.50 0.82 7.01
N LEU A 133 -1.59 0.98 7.95
CA LEU A 133 -0.80 -0.08 8.57
C LEU A 133 -1.12 -0.17 10.06
N GLU A 134 -0.78 -1.29 10.67
CA GLU A 134 -0.77 -1.40 12.14
C GLU A 134 0.63 -1.06 12.67
N SER A 135 0.70 -0.37 13.81
CA SER A 135 1.96 -0.07 14.47
C SER A 135 2.57 -1.30 15.13
N THR A 136 3.89 -1.47 14.98
CA THR A 136 4.67 -2.48 15.71
C THR A 136 5.02 -2.04 17.13
N LEU A 137 4.85 -0.75 17.48
CA LEU A 137 5.09 -0.24 18.84
C LEU A 137 3.85 -0.36 19.72
N ILE A 138 2.67 -0.12 19.13
CA ILE A 138 1.38 -0.10 19.82
C ILE A 138 0.37 -0.95 19.04
N PRO A 139 0.02 -2.16 19.52
CA PRO A 139 -1.00 -2.99 18.90
C PRO A 139 -2.33 -2.26 18.75
N GLY A 140 -2.98 -2.42 17.59
CA GLY A 140 -4.23 -1.77 17.23
C GLY A 140 -4.12 -0.30 16.83
N LEU A 141 -2.95 0.34 16.92
CA LEU A 141 -2.79 1.73 16.45
C LEU A 141 -2.56 1.76 14.93
N LYS A 142 -3.40 2.53 14.24
CA LYS A 142 -3.25 2.77 12.80
C LYS A 142 -2.11 3.73 12.50
N VAL A 143 -1.36 3.41 11.46
CA VAL A 143 -0.29 4.25 10.92
C VAL A 143 -0.50 4.44 9.43
N VAL A 144 -0.62 5.70 8.99
CA VAL A 144 -0.64 6.07 7.57
C VAL A 144 0.71 6.70 7.25
N PRO A 145 1.62 6.01 6.56
CA PRO A 145 2.89 6.57 6.17
C PRO A 145 2.72 7.50 4.98
N THR A 146 3.54 8.53 4.89
CA THR A 146 3.58 9.47 3.77
C THR A 146 4.98 10.02 3.56
N PHE A 147 5.21 10.71 2.45
CA PHE A 147 6.50 11.36 2.21
C PHE A 147 6.79 12.42 3.27
N HIS A 148 8.07 12.58 3.62
CA HIS A 148 8.46 13.67 4.48
C HIS A 148 8.23 15.01 3.76
N PRO A 149 7.70 16.06 4.42
CA PRO A 149 7.48 17.37 3.79
C PRO A 149 8.75 17.99 3.20
N ALA A 150 9.93 17.64 3.73
CA ALA A 150 11.22 18.04 3.18
C ALA A 150 11.45 17.58 1.72
N THR A 151 10.65 16.65 1.19
CA THR A 151 10.83 16.09 -0.15
C THR A 151 10.41 17.02 -1.29
N PHE A 152 9.46 17.94 -1.06
CA PHE A 152 8.97 18.86 -2.08
C PHE A 152 9.52 20.29 -1.95
N ILE A 153 10.36 20.55 -0.95
CA ILE A 153 11.03 21.84 -0.71
C ILE A 153 12.53 21.74 -1.08
N PRO A 154 13.31 22.85 -1.05
CA PRO A 154 14.75 22.78 -1.26
C PRO A 154 15.44 21.81 -0.29
N PRO A 155 16.46 21.05 -0.76
CA PRO A 155 17.01 21.02 -2.12
C PRO A 155 16.37 19.95 -3.03
N LYS A 156 15.33 19.23 -2.58
CA LYS A 156 14.79 18.06 -3.27
C LYS A 156 13.80 18.40 -4.39
N PHE A 157 12.98 19.44 -4.19
CA PHE A 157 12.05 19.98 -5.20
C PHE A 157 11.13 18.95 -5.88
N ASN A 158 10.81 17.84 -5.22
CA ASN A 158 9.85 16.87 -5.76
C ASN A 158 8.42 17.36 -5.49
N PHE A 159 7.97 18.36 -6.25
CA PHE A 159 6.69 19.04 -6.04
C PHE A 159 5.48 18.11 -6.10
N LEU A 160 5.56 17.00 -6.85
CA LEU A 160 4.51 15.99 -6.94
C LEU A 160 4.26 15.27 -5.62
N ASN A 161 5.20 15.32 -4.66
CA ASN A 161 4.97 14.74 -3.35
C ASN A 161 3.99 15.54 -2.50
N LYS A 162 3.83 16.86 -2.73
CA LYS A 162 2.89 17.69 -1.97
C LYS A 162 1.43 17.20 -2.08
N PRO A 163 0.86 17.00 -3.28
CA PRO A 163 -0.50 16.44 -3.40
C PRO A 163 -0.63 15.01 -2.86
N LEU A 164 0.38 14.15 -3.00
CA LEU A 164 0.37 12.80 -2.41
C LEU A 164 0.35 12.85 -0.87
N ILE A 165 1.11 13.76 -0.27
CA ILE A 165 1.05 14.01 1.18
C ILE A 165 -0.36 14.46 1.59
N CYS A 166 -0.99 15.33 0.80
CA CYS A 166 -2.36 15.76 1.08
C CYS A 166 -3.37 14.60 1.00
N GLU A 167 -3.26 13.72 0.00
CA GLU A 167 -4.08 12.52 -0.12
C GLU A 167 -3.93 11.60 1.09
N ASP A 168 -2.68 11.32 1.48
CA ASP A 168 -2.38 10.47 2.64
C ASP A 168 -2.87 11.09 3.96
N LEU A 169 -2.78 12.43 4.11
CA LEU A 169 -3.32 13.16 5.26
C LEU A 169 -4.85 13.12 5.31
N LEU A 170 -5.55 13.20 4.16
CA LEU A 170 -7.00 13.04 4.10
C LEU A 170 -7.41 11.64 4.56
N ARG A 171 -6.67 10.61 4.14
CA ARG A 171 -6.87 9.25 4.63
C ARG A 171 -6.62 9.14 6.13
N ALA A 172 -5.50 9.67 6.63
CA ALA A 172 -5.20 9.66 8.06
C ALA A 172 -6.25 10.40 8.90
N LYS A 173 -6.79 11.50 8.37
CA LYS A 173 -7.91 12.25 8.97
C LYS A 173 -9.17 11.40 9.06
N TYR A 174 -9.52 10.68 7.99
CA TYR A 174 -10.65 9.74 7.99
C TYR A 174 -10.41 8.61 9.00
N GLU A 175 -9.23 7.98 8.97
CA GLU A 175 -8.86 6.90 9.89
C GLU A 175 -8.84 7.36 11.36
N ALA A 176 -8.54 8.62 11.63
CA ALA A 176 -8.58 9.16 12.99
C ALA A 176 -10.01 9.25 13.58
N THR A 177 -11.07 9.05 12.79
CA THR A 177 -12.47 9.14 13.27
C THR A 177 -12.94 7.89 14.02
N PHE A 178 -12.27 6.75 13.84
CA PHE A 178 -12.59 5.48 14.51
C PHE A 178 -11.31 4.77 14.96
N LYS A 179 -11.40 3.91 15.97
CA LYS A 179 -10.22 3.27 16.57
C LYS A 179 -9.77 2.03 15.80
N ASP A 180 -10.71 1.24 15.33
CA ASP A 180 -10.45 -0.06 14.74
C ASP A 180 -9.79 0.04 13.35
N ILE A 181 -9.11 -1.02 12.95
CA ILE A 181 -8.55 -1.17 11.61
C ILE A 181 -9.60 -1.85 10.74
N HIS A 182 -10.24 -1.07 9.87
CA HIS A 182 -11.23 -1.62 8.95
C HIS A 182 -10.54 -2.10 7.68
N ARG A 183 -10.73 -3.38 7.37
CA ARG A 183 -10.43 -3.96 6.07
C ARG A 183 -11.72 -4.53 5.51
N THR A 184 -11.97 -4.27 4.24
CA THR A 184 -12.98 -4.98 3.48
C THR A 184 -12.57 -6.45 3.44
N ALA A 185 -13.34 -7.29 4.13
CA ALA A 185 -13.17 -8.73 4.06
C ALA A 185 -13.40 -9.18 2.62
N ARG A 186 -12.48 -10.00 2.10
CA ARG A 186 -12.53 -10.53 0.75
C ARG A 186 -12.62 -12.05 0.84
N ASN A 187 -13.64 -12.60 0.21
CA ASN A 187 -13.81 -14.02 0.00
C ASN A 187 -13.05 -14.39 -1.29
N VAL A 188 -11.82 -14.89 -1.10
CA VAL A 188 -10.96 -15.31 -2.19
C VAL A 188 -10.92 -16.82 -2.20
N THR A 189 -11.58 -17.44 -3.18
CA THR A 189 -11.46 -18.89 -3.36
C THR A 189 -10.18 -19.20 -4.11
N VAL A 190 -9.33 -20.00 -3.49
CA VAL A 190 -8.08 -20.49 -4.07
C VAL A 190 -8.07 -22.01 -4.08
N HIS A 191 -7.38 -22.60 -5.05
CA HIS A 191 -7.39 -24.06 -5.28
C HIS A 191 -8.81 -24.66 -5.37
N PRO A 192 -9.70 -24.11 -6.20
CA PRO A 192 -11.04 -24.65 -6.39
C PRO A 192 -11.01 -26.04 -7.05
N SER A 193 -11.95 -26.91 -6.68
CA SER A 193 -12.19 -28.13 -7.46
C SER A 193 -12.63 -27.80 -8.89
N PHE A 194 -12.56 -28.78 -9.78
CA PHE A 194 -13.04 -28.64 -11.16
C PHE A 194 -14.50 -28.16 -11.20
N ASP A 195 -15.39 -28.84 -10.48
CA ASP A 195 -16.82 -28.50 -10.46
C ASP A 195 -17.07 -27.08 -9.92
N TYR A 196 -16.30 -26.67 -8.91
CA TYR A 196 -16.44 -25.33 -8.35
C TYR A 196 -15.90 -24.26 -9.32
N SER A 197 -14.80 -24.54 -10.01
CA SER A 197 -14.23 -23.68 -11.04
C SER A 197 -15.23 -23.42 -12.16
N ILE A 198 -15.86 -24.46 -12.69
CA ILE A 198 -16.88 -24.34 -13.74
C ILE A 198 -18.07 -23.50 -13.25
N LYS A 199 -18.61 -23.81 -12.07
CA LYS A 199 -19.74 -23.05 -11.49
C LYS A 199 -19.42 -21.57 -11.29
N ALA A 200 -18.21 -21.26 -10.80
CA ALA A 200 -17.78 -19.88 -10.59
C ALA A 200 -17.63 -19.13 -11.92
N LEU A 201 -17.10 -19.78 -12.96
CA LEU A 201 -16.99 -19.18 -14.29
C LEU A 201 -18.36 -19.01 -14.97
N GLU A 202 -19.27 -19.96 -14.81
CA GLU A 202 -20.68 -19.82 -15.25
C GLU A 202 -21.35 -18.63 -14.55
N HIS A 203 -21.14 -18.50 -13.23
CA HIS A 203 -21.64 -17.37 -12.47
C HIS A 203 -21.06 -16.03 -12.95
N CYS A 204 -19.75 -15.95 -13.19
CA CYS A 204 -19.10 -14.77 -13.77
C CYS A 204 -19.69 -14.42 -15.14
N PHE A 205 -19.96 -15.43 -15.97
CA PHE A 205 -20.56 -15.23 -17.29
C PHE A 205 -21.98 -14.65 -17.18
N GLU A 206 -22.82 -15.21 -16.31
CA GLU A 206 -24.18 -14.73 -16.07
C GLU A 206 -24.21 -13.30 -15.54
N LEU A 207 -23.37 -12.99 -14.54
CA LEU A 207 -23.25 -11.64 -14.01
C LEU A 207 -22.74 -10.66 -15.06
N GLY A 208 -21.73 -11.07 -15.84
CA GLY A 208 -21.20 -10.29 -16.94
C GLY A 208 -22.26 -9.93 -17.98
N LEU A 209 -23.12 -10.88 -18.35
CA LEU A 209 -24.23 -10.64 -19.27
C LEU A 209 -25.29 -9.68 -18.71
N ARG A 210 -25.40 -9.57 -17.38
CA ARG A 210 -26.27 -8.61 -16.68
C ARG A 210 -25.61 -7.24 -16.47
N GLY A 211 -24.39 -7.04 -16.99
CA GLY A 211 -23.68 -5.77 -16.96
C GLY A 211 -22.66 -5.62 -15.83
N GLN A 212 -22.43 -6.67 -15.02
CA GLN A 212 -21.35 -6.65 -14.04
C GLN A 212 -19.99 -6.64 -14.76
N ILE A 213 -19.06 -5.78 -14.32
CA ILE A 213 -17.69 -5.80 -14.83
C ILE A 213 -16.95 -6.96 -14.17
N ILE A 214 -16.29 -7.78 -14.98
CA ILE A 214 -15.52 -8.95 -14.51
C ILE A 214 -14.03 -8.61 -14.48
N GLY A 215 -13.44 -8.67 -13.29
CA GLY A 215 -12.00 -8.58 -13.07
C GLY A 215 -11.28 -9.83 -13.58
N ILE A 216 -10.15 -9.65 -14.26
CA ILE A 216 -9.34 -10.73 -14.82
C ILE A 216 -7.87 -10.42 -14.56
N ASP A 217 -7.13 -11.44 -14.14
CA ASP A 217 -5.69 -11.40 -13.92
C ASP A 217 -5.11 -12.78 -14.22
N ILE A 218 -3.97 -12.83 -14.92
CA ILE A 218 -3.25 -14.08 -15.17
C ILE A 218 -1.85 -14.04 -14.56
N GLU A 219 -1.36 -15.22 -14.19
CA GLU A 219 0.06 -15.38 -13.87
C GLU A 219 0.68 -16.35 -14.85
N VAL A 220 1.90 -16.03 -15.30
CA VAL A 220 2.57 -16.71 -16.40
C VAL A 220 3.91 -17.25 -15.94
N ILE A 221 4.07 -18.58 -16.01
CA ILE A 221 5.31 -19.27 -15.68
C ILE A 221 5.65 -20.22 -16.84
N ASN A 222 6.92 -20.22 -17.25
CA ASN A 222 7.41 -21.03 -18.38
C ASN A 222 6.65 -20.82 -19.70
N ARG A 223 6.15 -19.60 -19.93
CA ARG A 223 5.34 -19.22 -21.13
C ARG A 223 4.01 -19.97 -21.25
N GLU A 224 3.46 -20.41 -20.12
CA GLU A 224 2.10 -20.94 -19.98
C GLU A 224 1.36 -20.13 -18.91
N VAL A 225 0.03 -20.03 -19.02
CA VAL A 225 -0.83 -19.57 -17.92
C VAL A 225 -0.70 -20.58 -16.80
N ASP A 226 -0.19 -20.11 -15.68
CA ASP A 226 -0.02 -20.91 -14.48
C ASP A 226 -1.30 -20.91 -13.63
N CYS A 227 -1.96 -19.77 -13.58
CA CYS A 227 -3.29 -19.61 -13.02
C CYS A 227 -4.00 -18.43 -13.67
N ILE A 228 -5.32 -18.43 -13.53
CA ILE A 228 -6.19 -17.32 -13.95
C ILE A 228 -7.20 -17.00 -12.86
N SER A 229 -7.32 -15.70 -12.56
CA SER A 229 -8.21 -15.17 -11.54
C SER A 229 -9.40 -14.44 -12.16
N PHE A 230 -10.56 -14.56 -11.51
CA PHE A 230 -11.76 -13.82 -11.83
C PHE A 230 -12.33 -13.14 -10.59
N GLY A 231 -12.67 -11.87 -10.69
CA GLY A 231 -13.38 -11.11 -9.64
C GLY A 231 -14.69 -10.56 -10.17
N TRP A 232 -15.78 -10.68 -9.43
CA TRP A 232 -17.10 -10.17 -9.87
C TRP A 232 -17.70 -9.17 -8.87
N SER A 233 -17.03 -8.90 -7.76
CA SER A 233 -17.36 -7.82 -6.84
C SER A 233 -16.09 -7.32 -6.12
N PRO A 234 -16.18 -6.25 -5.31
CA PRO A 234 -15.07 -5.82 -4.45
C PRO A 234 -14.64 -6.85 -3.40
N THR A 235 -15.47 -7.86 -3.14
CA THR A 235 -15.27 -8.85 -2.06
C THR A 235 -15.14 -10.29 -2.56
N GLU A 236 -15.62 -10.62 -3.77
CA GLU A 236 -15.67 -11.99 -4.26
C GLU A 236 -14.72 -12.18 -5.44
N SER A 237 -13.83 -13.17 -5.32
CA SER A 237 -12.95 -13.59 -6.40
C SER A 237 -12.61 -15.06 -6.30
N ILE A 238 -12.27 -15.66 -7.43
CA ILE A 238 -11.70 -17.00 -7.53
C ILE A 238 -10.35 -16.91 -8.22
N SER A 239 -9.43 -17.80 -7.85
CA SER A 239 -8.29 -18.09 -8.67
C SER A 239 -8.09 -19.57 -8.92
N ILE A 240 -7.92 -19.89 -10.20
CA ILE A 240 -7.94 -21.23 -10.74
C ILE A 240 -6.52 -21.57 -11.20
N PRO A 241 -5.78 -22.44 -10.48
CA PRO A 241 -4.47 -22.90 -10.90
C PRO A 241 -4.57 -23.97 -12.00
N PHE A 242 -3.59 -24.01 -12.90
CA PHE A 242 -3.39 -25.10 -13.86
C PHE A 242 -2.25 -26.02 -13.44
N ARG A 243 -1.39 -25.58 -12.52
CA ARG A 243 -0.31 -26.38 -11.95
C ARG A 243 -0.24 -26.22 -10.42
N ASP A 244 0.26 -27.26 -9.76
CA ASP A 244 0.63 -27.21 -8.35
C ASP A 244 2.01 -27.87 -8.10
N ASN A 245 2.33 -28.20 -6.86
CA ASN A 245 3.59 -28.85 -6.47
C ASN A 245 3.68 -30.31 -6.94
N ARG A 246 2.57 -30.92 -7.36
CA ARG A 246 2.45 -32.30 -7.79
C ARG A 246 2.36 -32.45 -9.31
N GLY A 247 2.20 -31.36 -10.05
CA GLY A 247 2.18 -31.34 -11.52
C GLY A 247 0.98 -30.55 -12.03
N ASP A 248 0.30 -31.11 -13.03
CA ASP A 248 -0.92 -30.52 -13.59
C ASP A 248 -2.06 -30.62 -12.56
N TYR A 249 -2.74 -29.50 -12.32
CA TYR A 249 -3.79 -29.41 -11.30
C TYR A 249 -5.11 -30.05 -11.77
N PHE A 250 -5.35 -30.01 -13.07
CA PHE A 250 -6.50 -30.62 -13.74
C PHE A 250 -6.03 -31.63 -14.77
N ASP A 251 -6.88 -32.63 -15.08
CA ASP A 251 -6.65 -33.43 -16.27
C ASP A 251 -6.93 -32.61 -17.55
N VAL A 252 -6.52 -33.14 -18.70
CA VAL A 252 -6.61 -32.43 -20.00
C VAL A 252 -8.04 -32.03 -20.35
N GLU A 253 -9.03 -32.87 -20.05
CA GLU A 253 -10.44 -32.60 -20.38
C GLU A 253 -11.02 -31.53 -19.46
N GLN A 254 -10.65 -31.58 -18.18
CA GLN A 254 -11.02 -30.58 -17.18
C GLN A 254 -10.41 -29.21 -17.50
N GLU A 255 -9.11 -29.15 -17.80
CA GLU A 255 -8.44 -27.92 -18.20
C GLU A 255 -9.07 -27.35 -19.49
N LEU A 256 -9.34 -28.19 -20.48
CA LEU A 256 -10.00 -27.78 -21.72
C LEU A 256 -11.39 -27.18 -21.46
N ALA A 257 -12.17 -27.79 -20.57
CA ALA A 257 -13.50 -27.29 -20.19
C ALA A 257 -13.40 -25.92 -19.48
N ILE A 258 -12.47 -25.75 -18.55
CA ILE A 258 -12.20 -24.48 -17.88
C ILE A 258 -11.79 -23.42 -18.91
N MET A 259 -10.81 -23.72 -19.77
CA MET A 259 -10.30 -22.79 -20.77
C MET A 259 -11.35 -22.40 -21.81
N ARG A 260 -12.27 -23.30 -22.17
CA ARG A 260 -13.43 -22.95 -23.00
C ARG A 260 -14.36 -21.96 -22.32
N MET A 261 -14.58 -22.10 -21.01
CA MET A 261 -15.41 -21.17 -20.26
C MET A 261 -14.72 -19.80 -20.07
N VAL A 262 -13.42 -19.79 -19.76
CA VAL A 262 -12.57 -18.58 -19.79
C VAL A 262 -12.70 -17.87 -21.13
N ALA A 263 -12.54 -18.60 -22.23
CA ALA A 263 -12.66 -18.06 -23.58
C ALA A 263 -14.08 -17.51 -23.85
N LYS A 264 -15.13 -18.16 -23.35
CA LYS A 264 -16.50 -17.71 -23.49
C LYS A 264 -16.76 -16.37 -22.77
N ILE A 265 -16.19 -16.16 -21.59
CA ILE A 265 -16.27 -14.86 -20.87
C ILE A 265 -15.49 -13.77 -21.61
N ILE A 266 -14.22 -14.06 -21.93
CA ILE A 266 -13.28 -13.06 -22.46
C ILE A 266 -13.66 -12.60 -23.87
N GLN A 267 -14.21 -13.50 -24.70
CA GLN A 267 -14.58 -13.22 -26.08
C GLN A 267 -16.01 -12.66 -26.24
N ASP A 268 -16.83 -12.63 -25.19
CA ASP A 268 -18.18 -12.08 -25.28
C ASP A 268 -18.15 -10.54 -25.36
N LYS A 269 -18.83 -9.95 -26.36
CA LYS A 269 -18.86 -8.49 -26.58
C LYS A 269 -19.69 -7.73 -25.53
N LYS A 270 -20.64 -8.40 -24.88
CA LYS A 270 -21.55 -7.80 -23.89
C LYS A 270 -20.94 -7.72 -22.50
N ILE A 271 -19.97 -8.60 -22.21
CA ILE A 271 -19.29 -8.63 -20.91
C ILE A 271 -18.15 -7.61 -20.92
N ALA A 272 -18.18 -6.67 -19.98
CA ALA A 272 -17.07 -5.75 -19.72
C ALA A 272 -16.03 -6.40 -18.81
N LYS A 273 -14.74 -6.18 -19.11
CA LYS A 273 -13.62 -6.75 -18.35
C LYS A 273 -12.78 -5.64 -17.74
N VAL A 274 -12.15 -5.91 -16.59
CA VAL A 274 -11.16 -5.03 -15.98
C VAL A 274 -9.93 -5.81 -15.54
N GLY A 275 -8.74 -5.22 -15.68
CA GLY A 275 -7.51 -5.79 -15.16
C GLY A 275 -6.46 -4.74 -14.82
N ALA A 276 -5.48 -5.12 -14.01
CA ALA A 276 -4.26 -4.33 -13.82
C ALA A 276 -3.23 -4.76 -14.86
N SER A 277 -2.56 -3.82 -15.53
CA SER A 277 -1.64 -4.13 -16.64
C SER A 277 -2.27 -4.94 -17.78
N PHE A 278 -3.59 -4.85 -17.93
CA PHE A 278 -4.44 -5.77 -18.70
C PHE A 278 -4.07 -5.93 -20.19
N ILE A 279 -3.27 -5.02 -20.74
CA ILE A 279 -2.69 -5.16 -22.09
C ILE A 279 -1.85 -6.45 -22.19
N PHE A 280 -1.05 -6.76 -21.16
CA PHE A 280 -0.23 -7.97 -21.16
C PHE A 280 -1.10 -9.23 -21.20
N ASP A 281 -2.05 -9.34 -20.28
CA ASP A 281 -2.94 -10.49 -20.12
C ASP A 281 -3.73 -10.76 -21.40
N THR A 282 -4.34 -9.71 -21.96
CA THR A 282 -5.14 -9.79 -23.18
C THR A 282 -4.31 -10.22 -24.39
N GLN A 283 -3.09 -9.70 -24.54
CA GLN A 283 -2.19 -10.12 -25.62
C GLN A 283 -1.69 -11.54 -25.42
N PHE A 284 -1.33 -11.93 -24.19
CA PHE A 284 -0.85 -13.27 -23.89
C PHE A 284 -1.91 -14.32 -24.21
N LEU A 285 -3.14 -14.12 -23.73
CA LEU A 285 -4.27 -15.01 -23.99
C LEU A 285 -4.61 -15.13 -25.48
N LEU A 286 -4.54 -14.02 -26.23
CA LEU A 286 -4.75 -14.02 -27.67
C LEU A 286 -3.65 -14.81 -28.41
N HIS A 287 -2.39 -14.50 -28.16
CA HIS A 287 -1.28 -15.08 -28.91
C HIS A 287 -1.02 -16.54 -28.57
N LYS A 288 -1.17 -16.92 -27.30
CA LYS A 288 -0.84 -18.26 -26.83
C LYS A 288 -2.02 -19.22 -26.94
N TYR A 289 -3.24 -18.77 -26.62
CA TYR A 289 -4.42 -19.62 -26.53
C TYR A 289 -5.49 -19.31 -27.59
N GLY A 290 -5.29 -18.30 -28.44
CA GLY A 290 -6.27 -17.89 -29.45
C GLY A 290 -7.54 -17.26 -28.86
N ILE A 291 -7.54 -16.93 -27.56
CA ILE A 291 -8.68 -16.32 -26.87
C ILE A 291 -8.69 -14.83 -27.22
N ASN A 292 -9.63 -14.41 -28.06
CA ASN A 292 -9.69 -13.04 -28.58
C ASN A 292 -10.52 -12.09 -27.69
N PRO A 293 -9.91 -11.21 -26.88
CA PRO A 293 -10.66 -10.34 -25.97
C PRO A 293 -11.53 -9.36 -26.73
N ARG A 294 -12.82 -9.28 -26.37
CA ARG A 294 -13.81 -8.42 -27.04
C ARG A 294 -14.62 -7.62 -26.02
N GLY A 295 -15.43 -6.68 -26.51
CA GLY A 295 -16.25 -5.80 -25.67
C GLY A 295 -15.43 -4.68 -25.02
N SER A 296 -15.94 -4.13 -23.93
CA SER A 296 -15.25 -3.10 -23.16
C SER A 296 -14.12 -3.71 -22.32
N LEU A 297 -12.90 -3.18 -22.47
CA LEU A 297 -11.72 -3.59 -21.71
C LEU A 297 -11.21 -2.39 -20.91
N HIS A 298 -11.26 -2.48 -19.59
CA HIS A 298 -10.80 -1.46 -18.67
C HIS A 298 -9.43 -1.85 -18.11
N CYS A 299 -8.43 -0.97 -18.25
CA CYS A 299 -7.14 -1.14 -17.62
C CYS A 299 -6.97 -0.09 -16.54
N THR A 300 -6.79 -0.52 -15.28
CA THR A 300 -6.68 0.39 -14.13
C THR A 300 -5.49 1.33 -14.25
N GLN A 301 -4.38 0.89 -14.84
CA GLN A 301 -3.21 1.73 -15.07
C GLN A 301 -3.44 2.80 -16.14
N ILE A 302 -4.19 2.47 -17.20
CA ILE A 302 -4.58 3.45 -18.22
C ILE A 302 -5.54 4.46 -17.61
N ALA A 303 -6.55 4.00 -16.86
CA ALA A 303 -7.49 4.87 -16.16
C ALA A 303 -6.77 5.83 -15.20
N GLN A 304 -5.76 5.33 -14.47
CA GLN A 304 -4.90 6.15 -13.62
C GLN A 304 -4.13 7.19 -14.44
N LYS A 305 -3.52 6.83 -15.56
CA LYS A 305 -2.78 7.79 -16.40
C LYS A 305 -3.66 8.83 -17.08
N ILE A 306 -4.92 8.51 -17.36
CA ILE A 306 -5.88 9.48 -17.89
C ILE A 306 -6.33 10.43 -16.79
N SER A 307 -6.64 9.91 -15.60
CA SER A 307 -7.19 10.71 -14.50
C SER A 307 -6.12 11.55 -13.78
N PHE A 308 -4.90 11.03 -13.71
CA PHE A 308 -3.79 11.51 -12.89
C PHE A 308 -2.47 11.40 -13.67
N PRO A 309 -2.31 12.19 -14.76
CA PRO A 309 -1.23 11.99 -15.74
C PRO A 309 0.18 12.10 -15.13
N ASP A 310 0.36 13.01 -14.18
CA ASP A 310 1.64 13.27 -13.52
C ASP A 310 2.00 12.20 -12.48
N PHE A 311 1.03 11.41 -12.00
CA PHE A 311 1.26 10.43 -10.94
C PHE A 311 1.62 9.04 -11.47
N PRO A 312 2.32 8.21 -10.68
CA PRO A 312 2.63 6.84 -11.07
C PRO A 312 1.34 6.03 -11.29
N ALA A 313 1.39 5.10 -12.25
CA ALA A 313 0.30 4.18 -12.56
C ALA A 313 0.69 2.71 -12.39
N GLY A 314 1.81 2.44 -11.71
CA GLY A 314 2.15 1.08 -11.31
C GLY A 314 1.08 0.51 -10.38
N LEU A 315 0.94 -0.81 -10.35
CA LEU A 315 0.02 -1.51 -9.45
C LEU A 315 0.11 -1.01 -8.00
N ASP A 316 1.33 -0.82 -7.52
CA ASP A 316 1.64 -0.26 -6.20
C ASP A 316 1.02 1.12 -5.95
N ALA A 317 1.09 2.02 -6.92
CA ALA A 317 0.50 3.34 -6.79
C ALA A 317 -1.04 3.30 -6.87
N VAL A 318 -1.58 2.52 -7.82
CA VAL A 318 -3.04 2.38 -7.99
C VAL A 318 -3.68 1.76 -6.75
N THR A 319 -3.10 0.67 -6.24
CA THR A 319 -3.57 -0.01 -5.01
C THR A 319 -3.59 0.96 -3.83
N THR A 320 -2.48 1.65 -3.60
CA THR A 320 -2.35 2.54 -2.44
C THR A 320 -3.19 3.81 -2.57
N MET A 321 -3.52 4.29 -3.76
CA MET A 321 -4.37 5.48 -3.92
C MET A 321 -5.86 5.11 -3.81
N HIS A 322 -6.28 3.99 -4.40
CA HIS A 322 -7.70 3.71 -4.63
C HIS A 322 -8.31 2.59 -3.79
N THR A 323 -7.52 1.91 -2.96
CA THR A 323 -7.99 0.76 -2.19
C THR A 323 -7.64 0.86 -0.71
N ASP A 324 -8.30 0.02 0.09
CA ASP A 324 -7.99 -0.22 1.50
C ASP A 324 -6.93 -1.33 1.69
N ILE A 325 -6.37 -1.86 0.61
CA ILE A 325 -5.35 -2.92 0.63
C ILE A 325 -3.97 -2.26 0.84
N PRO A 326 -3.19 -2.67 1.86
CA PRO A 326 -1.81 -2.24 1.99
C PRO A 326 -0.98 -2.61 0.77
N TYR A 327 0.16 -1.94 0.57
CA TYR A 327 1.11 -2.36 -0.46
C TYR A 327 1.46 -3.86 -0.35
N TYR A 328 1.24 -4.60 -1.45
CA TYR A 328 1.47 -6.06 -1.55
C TYR A 328 2.32 -6.47 -2.77
N LYS A 329 2.70 -5.52 -3.65
CA LYS A 329 3.37 -5.82 -4.94
C LYS A 329 4.71 -6.54 -4.79
N ALA A 330 5.41 -6.37 -3.67
CA ALA A 330 6.69 -7.06 -3.44
C ALA A 330 6.52 -8.48 -2.92
N ASP A 331 5.33 -8.85 -2.46
CA ASP A 331 5.11 -10.12 -1.75
C ASP A 331 5.47 -11.26 -2.70
N GLY A 332 4.94 -11.29 -3.94
CA GLY A 332 5.32 -12.28 -4.95
C GLY A 332 6.81 -12.27 -5.37
N LYS A 333 7.53 -11.14 -5.28
CA LYS A 333 8.95 -11.03 -5.70
C LYS A 333 9.95 -11.49 -4.63
N GLN A 334 9.59 -11.40 -3.35
CA GLN A 334 10.42 -11.91 -2.26
C GLN A 334 10.46 -13.44 -2.27
N TRP A 335 9.33 -14.08 -2.62
CA TRP A 335 9.21 -15.54 -2.71
C TRP A 335 10.01 -16.16 -3.86
N MET A 336 9.98 -15.58 -5.07
CA MET A 336 10.81 -16.06 -6.19
C MET A 336 12.32 -15.99 -5.90
N LYS A 337 12.76 -15.05 -5.06
CA LYS A 337 14.17 -14.94 -4.65
C LYS A 337 14.57 -15.94 -3.57
N MET A 338 13.62 -16.42 -2.76
CA MET A 338 13.89 -17.33 -1.64
C MET A 338 13.80 -18.81 -2.02
N GLY A 339 13.31 -19.16 -3.22
CA GLY A 339 13.34 -20.53 -3.74
C GLY A 339 12.68 -21.58 -2.83
N GLY A 340 11.80 -21.15 -1.91
CA GLY A 340 11.39 -21.94 -0.76
C GLY A 340 9.94 -21.75 -0.30
N GLY A 341 9.03 -21.38 -1.22
CA GLY A 341 7.58 -21.39 -0.94
C GLY A 341 6.90 -22.55 -1.67
N THR A 342 5.97 -23.24 -1.01
CA THR A 342 5.00 -24.10 -1.72
C THR A 342 3.88 -23.25 -2.28
N TRP A 343 3.27 -23.69 -3.37
CA TRP A 343 2.14 -23.01 -4.02
C TRP A 343 1.03 -22.62 -3.04
N GLU A 344 0.77 -23.42 -2.00
CA GLU A 344 -0.30 -23.19 -1.02
C GLU A 344 -0.12 -21.89 -0.20
N GLN A 345 1.09 -21.33 -0.10
CA GLN A 345 1.34 -20.09 0.65
C GLN A 345 1.24 -18.83 -0.22
N TRP A 346 1.26 -18.97 -1.54
CA TRP A 346 1.10 -17.85 -2.48
C TRP A 346 -0.35 -17.35 -2.57
N TRP A 347 -1.28 -18.23 -2.20
CA TRP A 347 -2.72 -18.07 -2.34
C TRP A 347 -3.45 -17.75 -1.01
N ASN A 348 -2.76 -17.80 0.14
CA ASN A 348 -3.34 -17.55 1.47
C ASN A 348 -3.09 -16.14 1.98
#